data_AF-A0A420SXA3-F1
#
_entry.id   AF-A0A420SXA3-F1
#
_cell.length_a   1.000
_cell.length_b   1.000
_cell.length_c   1.000
_cell.angle_alpha   90.00
_cell.angle_beta   90.00
_cell.angle_gamma   90.00
#
_symmetry.space_group_name_H-M   'P 1'
#
loop_
_entity.id
_entity.type
_entity.pdbx_description
1 polymer ?
#
loop_
_entity_poly.entity_id
_entity_poly.type
_entity_poly.pdbx_seq_one_letter_code
_entity_poly.pdbx_strand_id
1 'polypeptide(L)'
;MTIGALGVPAYTKATAWSTGALIMAFYLCYMLSVGPMSYVIGFEIPSTRLRNKTAILGRNAYHIGSVFNGILTTYMISPAGWKWQGKTAFFWAGFTLLAWVWTFFRLPEIKGRVFAELDYLFENRVPARAFASTRPQLFSVNDQDTD
;
A
#
# COMPACT_ATOMS: atom_id res chain seq x y z
N MET A 1 9.63 -12.08 7.07
CA MET A 1 10.01 -12.76 8.32
C MET A 1 11.02 -13.88 8.07
N THR A 2 10.74 -14.84 7.18
CA THR A 2 11.66 -15.93 6.80
C THR A 2 12.96 -15.46 6.10
N ILE A 3 12.91 -14.39 5.29
CA ILE A 3 14.10 -13.78 4.66
C ILE A 3 15.06 -13.17 5.71
N GLY A 4 14.52 -12.55 6.76
CA GLY A 4 15.32 -11.98 7.85
C GLY A 4 15.96 -13.05 8.74
N ALA A 5 15.26 -14.17 8.98
CA ALA A 5 15.78 -15.30 9.75
C ALA A 5 16.98 -15.98 9.08
N LEU A 6 17.02 -16.03 7.75
CA LEU A 6 18.16 -16.54 6.97
C LEU A 6 19.38 -15.59 6.93
N GLY A 7 19.23 -14.35 7.39
CA GLY A 7 20.33 -13.38 7.53
C GLY A 7 21.00 -13.34 8.92
N VAL A 8 20.57 -14.21 9.85
CA VAL A 8 21.14 -14.37 11.20
C VAL A 8 22.32 -15.35 11.26
N PRO A 9 22.35 -16.48 10.51
CA PRO A 9 23.52 -17.37 10.45
C PRO A 9 24.61 -16.88 9.49
N ALA A 10 25.83 -17.42 9.66
CA ALA A 10 27.02 -17.04 8.89
C ALA A 10 26.81 -17.15 7.37
N TYR A 11 27.36 -16.18 6.63
CA TYR A 11 27.23 -16.05 5.19
C TYR A 11 27.82 -17.28 4.47
N THR A 12 26.97 -18.19 4.01
CA THR A 12 27.36 -19.34 3.18
C THR A 12 26.74 -19.22 1.80
N LYS A 13 27.32 -19.91 0.81
CA LYS A 13 26.75 -19.92 -0.56
C LYS A 13 25.29 -20.39 -0.54
N ALA A 14 24.98 -21.41 0.27
CA ALA A 14 23.62 -21.92 0.42
C ALA A 14 22.64 -20.86 0.97
N THR A 15 23.01 -20.11 2.01
CA THR A 15 22.13 -19.06 2.57
C THR A 15 21.90 -17.91 1.59
N ALA A 16 22.88 -17.56 0.77
CA ALA A 16 22.74 -16.52 -0.26
C ALA A 16 21.74 -16.93 -1.35
N TRP A 17 21.84 -18.16 -1.87
CA TRP A 17 20.91 -18.70 -2.87
C TRP A 17 19.47 -18.83 -2.33
N SER A 18 19.31 -19.34 -1.11
CA SER A 18 17.99 -19.44 -0.47
C SER A 18 17.35 -18.08 -0.21
N THR A 19 18.14 -17.10 0.24
CA THR A 19 17.66 -15.72 0.46
C THR A 19 17.22 -15.08 -0.86
N GLY A 20 18.01 -15.23 -1.93
CA GLY A 20 17.67 -14.74 -3.26
C GLY A 20 16.38 -15.34 -3.82
N ALA A 21 16.22 -16.66 -3.72
CA ALA A 21 15.00 -17.35 -4.18
C ALA A 21 13.75 -16.86 -3.43
N LEU A 22 13.87 -16.65 -2.12
CA LEU A 22 12.77 -16.21 -1.27
C LEU A 22 12.40 -14.74 -1.51
N ILE A 23 13.39 -13.87 -1.75
CA ILE A 23 13.17 -12.47 -2.18
C ILE A 23 12.47 -12.43 -3.54
N MET A 24 12.89 -13.28 -4.49
CA MET A 24 12.28 -13.32 -5.82
C MET A 24 10.82 -13.79 -5.76
N ALA A 25 10.53 -14.87 -5.02
CA ALA A 25 9.16 -15.34 -4.82
C ALA A 25 8.27 -14.26 -4.17
N PHE A 26 8.78 -13.58 -3.14
CA PHE A 26 8.09 -12.46 -2.52
C PHE A 26 7.84 -11.31 -3.52
N TYR A 27 8.85 -10.96 -4.32
CA TYR A 27 8.73 -9.90 -5.32
C TYR A 27 7.68 -10.23 -6.39
N LEU A 28 7.60 -11.48 -6.83
CA LEU A 28 6.56 -11.93 -7.76
C LEU A 28 5.15 -11.75 -7.18
N CYS A 29 4.92 -12.20 -5.94
CA CYS A 29 3.64 -11.97 -5.26
C CYS A 29 3.33 -10.48 -5.11
N TYR A 30 4.34 -9.67 -4.79
CA TYR A 30 4.19 -8.23 -4.63
C TYR A 30 3.82 -7.53 -5.95
N MET A 31 4.46 -7.91 -7.05
CA MET A 31 4.18 -7.37 -8.39
C MET A 31 2.79 -7.77 -8.91
N LEU A 32 2.26 -8.94 -8.52
CA LEU A 32 0.93 -9.39 -8.94
C LEU A 32 -0.21 -8.78 -8.11
N SER A 33 0.04 -8.45 -6.84
CA SER A 33 -1.00 -7.96 -5.94
C SER A 33 -0.84 -6.47 -5.64
N VAL A 34 0.14 -6.12 -4.81
CA VAL A 34 0.25 -4.77 -4.22
C VAL A 34 0.64 -3.72 -5.25
N GLY A 35 1.50 -4.11 -6.20
CA GLY A 35 1.92 -3.26 -7.32
C GLY A 35 0.72 -2.65 -8.07
N PRO A 36 -0.05 -3.45 -8.82
CA PRO A 36 -1.18 -2.96 -9.60
C PRO A 36 -2.30 -2.38 -8.72
N MET A 37 -2.58 -3.00 -7.56
CA MET A 37 -3.66 -2.55 -6.67
C MET A 37 -3.43 -1.12 -6.16
N SER A 38 -2.20 -0.76 -5.79
CA SER A 38 -1.89 0.59 -5.32
C SER A 38 -2.12 1.67 -6.39
N TYR A 39 -1.83 1.36 -7.65
CA TYR A 39 -2.10 2.27 -8.77
C TYR A 39 -3.59 2.43 -9.01
N VAL A 40 -4.35 1.33 -9.03
CA VAL A 40 -5.81 1.34 -9.24
C VAL A 40 -6.50 2.20 -8.17
N ILE A 41 -6.19 1.96 -6.89
CA ILE A 41 -6.75 2.74 -5.78
C ILE A 41 -6.42 4.24 -5.91
N GLY A 42 -5.18 4.57 -6.31
CA GLY A 42 -4.76 5.96 -6.50
C GLY A 42 -5.54 6.70 -7.59
N PHE A 43 -6.10 5.99 -8.57
CA PHE A 43 -6.95 6.55 -9.62
C PHE A 43 -8.44 6.54 -9.28
N GLU A 44 -8.89 5.59 -8.46
CA GLU A 44 -10.31 5.43 -8.11
C GLU A 44 -10.77 6.37 -6.98
N ILE A 45 -9.90 6.72 -6.04
CA ILE A 45 -10.24 7.62 -4.92
C ILE A 45 -10.49 9.08 -5.35
N PRO A 46 -9.68 9.72 -6.21
CA PRO A 46 -9.84 11.14 -6.47
C PRO A 46 -10.94 11.43 -7.50
N SER A 47 -11.79 12.41 -7.17
CA SER A 47 -12.78 12.96 -8.11
C SER A 47 -12.11 13.52 -9.36
N THR A 48 -12.78 13.42 -10.51
CA THR A 48 -12.23 13.76 -11.83
C THR A 48 -11.70 15.19 -11.93
N ARG A 49 -12.26 16.13 -11.16
CA ARG A 49 -11.84 17.53 -11.14
C ARG A 49 -10.55 17.79 -10.33
N LEU A 50 -10.27 16.98 -9.31
CA LEU A 50 -9.07 17.12 -8.45
C LEU A 50 -8.01 16.04 -8.69
N ARG A 51 -8.26 15.09 -9.60
CA ARG A 51 -7.41 13.93 -9.90
C ARG A 51 -5.97 14.31 -10.20
N ASN A 52 -5.72 15.29 -11.06
CA ASN A 52 -4.36 15.69 -11.41
C ASN A 52 -3.58 16.26 -10.21
N LYS A 53 -4.21 17.12 -9.38
CA LYS A 53 -3.54 17.71 -8.21
C LYS A 53 -3.18 16.65 -7.17
N THR A 54 -4.10 15.72 -6.92
CA THR A 54 -3.90 14.62 -5.95
C THR A 54 -2.86 13.61 -6.45
N ALA A 55 -2.88 13.28 -7.75
CA ALA A 55 -1.92 12.37 -8.35
C ALA A 55 -0.48 12.93 -8.29
N ILE A 56 -0.31 14.22 -8.58
CA ILE A 56 0.99 14.88 -8.50
C ILE A 56 1.49 14.90 -7.04
N LEU A 57 0.63 15.25 -6.07
CA LEU A 57 1.00 15.25 -4.66
C LEU A 57 1.41 13.85 -4.18
N GLY A 58 0.62 12.82 -4.50
CA GLY A 58 0.93 11.43 -4.16
C GLY A 58 2.25 10.96 -4.77
N ARG A 59 2.51 11.32 -6.03
CA ARG A 59 3.76 10.98 -6.71
C ARG A 59 4.98 11.67 -6.09
N ASN A 60 4.86 12.95 -5.73
CA ASN A 60 5.94 13.67 -5.05
C ASN A 60 6.24 13.05 -3.68
N ALA A 61 5.20 12.71 -2.89
CA ALA A 61 5.38 12.03 -1.61
C ALA A 61 6.08 10.67 -1.77
N TYR A 62 5.70 9.90 -2.80
CA TYR A 62 6.38 8.64 -3.14
C TYR A 62 7.86 8.84 -3.48
N HIS A 63 8.19 9.85 -4.29
CA HIS A 63 9.58 10.14 -4.65
C HIS A 63 10.42 10.57 -3.45
N ILE A 64 9.88 11.41 -2.55
CA ILE A 64 10.57 11.83 -1.31
C ILE A 64 10.82 10.60 -0.41
N GLY A 65 9.81 9.75 -0.22
CA GLY A 65 9.93 8.52 0.54
C GLY A 65 10.96 7.55 -0.06
N SER A 66 11.02 7.44 -1.39
CA SER A 66 12.00 6.63 -2.10
C SER A 66 13.43 7.12 -1.88
N VAL A 67 13.66 8.44 -1.90
CA VAL A 67 14.97 9.03 -1.59
C VAL A 67 15.37 8.72 -0.14
N PHE A 68 14.47 8.90 0.81
CA PHE A 68 14.73 8.57 2.22
C PHE A 68 15.07 7.09 2.41
N ASN A 69 14.28 6.21 1.78
CA ASN A 69 14.52 4.76 1.79
C ASN A 69 15.88 4.39 1.19
N GLY A 70 16.26 5.02 0.08
CA GLY A 70 17.55 4.80 -0.58
C GLY A 70 18.73 5.20 0.30
N ILE A 71 18.66 6.36 0.95
CA ILE A 71 19.68 6.82 1.90
C ILE A 71 19.75 5.85 3.10
N LEU A 72 18.61 5.58 3.74
CA LEU A 72 18.55 4.77 4.95
C LEU A 72 19.06 3.33 4.71
N THR A 73 18.62 2.71 3.61
CA THR A 73 19.07 1.37 3.22
C THR A 73 20.57 1.33 2.93
N THR A 74 21.10 2.36 2.27
CA THR A 74 22.53 2.47 1.99
C THR A 74 23.36 2.58 3.28
N TYR A 75 22.92 3.37 4.25
CA TYR A 75 23.58 3.49 5.56
C TYR A 75 23.47 2.21 6.41
N MET A 76 22.37 1.46 6.30
CA MET A 76 22.16 0.21 7.03
C MET A 76 23.05 -0.94 6.50
N ILE A 77 23.27 -1.00 5.19
CA ILE A 77 24.05 -2.06 4.53
C ILE A 77 25.54 -1.72 4.44
N SER A 78 25.90 -0.43 4.36
CA SER A 78 27.29 0.01 4.19
C SER A 78 28.22 -0.51 5.31
N PRO A 79 29.42 -1.05 4.96
CA PRO A 79 30.43 -1.49 5.92
C PRO A 79 31.01 -0.35 6.79
N ALA A 80 30.94 0.90 6.31
CA ALA A 80 31.39 2.09 7.03
C ALA A 80 30.28 2.72 7.90
N GLY A 81 29.04 2.23 7.79
CA GLY A 81 27.87 2.69 8.53
C GLY A 81 27.52 1.76 9.70
N TRP A 82 26.22 1.49 9.88
CA TRP A 82 25.69 0.76 11.03
C TRP A 82 25.90 -0.77 10.98
N LYS A 83 26.39 -1.33 9.87
CA LYS A 83 26.68 -2.78 9.72
C LYS A 83 25.48 -3.68 10.09
N TRP A 84 24.26 -3.28 9.76
CA TRP A 84 23.07 -4.05 10.12
C TRP A 84 22.84 -5.27 9.22
N GLN A 85 23.50 -5.36 8.05
CA GLN A 85 23.46 -6.53 7.16
C GLN A 85 22.03 -7.13 7.08
N GLY A 86 21.87 -8.42 7.39
CA GLY A 86 20.57 -9.11 7.39
C GLY A 86 19.55 -8.63 8.44
N LYS A 87 19.97 -7.93 9.50
CA LYS A 87 19.06 -7.37 10.51
C LYS A 87 18.18 -6.24 9.97
N THR A 88 18.62 -5.59 8.90
CA THR A 88 17.86 -4.58 8.16
C THR A 88 16.51 -5.11 7.69
N ALA A 89 16.42 -6.41 7.33
CA ALA A 89 15.18 -7.02 6.90
C ALA A 89 14.11 -7.11 8.00
N PHE A 90 14.51 -7.18 9.29
CA PHE A 90 13.56 -7.17 10.41
C PHE A 90 12.97 -5.77 10.64
N PHE A 91 13.77 -4.73 10.49
CA PHE A 91 13.30 -3.33 10.60
C PHE A 91 12.24 -3.04 9.54
N TRP A 92 12.53 -3.36 8.28
CA TRP A 92 11.58 -3.17 7.19
C TRP A 92 10.35 -4.07 7.32
N ALA A 93 10.50 -5.31 7.79
CA ALA A 93 9.36 -6.17 8.05
C ALA A 93 8.43 -5.62 9.16
N GLY A 94 8.99 -4.99 10.20
CA GLY A 94 8.21 -4.31 11.23
C GLY A 94 7.44 -3.11 10.68
N PHE A 95 8.10 -2.29 9.85
CA PHE A 95 7.44 -1.17 9.17
C PHE A 95 6.32 -1.64 8.24
N THR A 96 6.55 -2.72 7.48
CA THR A 96 5.53 -3.33 6.62
C THR A 96 4.35 -3.87 7.43
N LEU A 97 4.58 -4.45 8.61
CA LEU A 97 3.49 -4.91 9.48
C LEU A 97 2.65 -3.74 9.99
N LEU A 98 3.29 -2.64 10.41
CA LEU A 98 2.58 -1.43 10.82
C LEU A 98 1.78 -0.82 9.65
N ALA A 99 2.37 -0.76 8.46
CA ALA A 99 1.67 -0.31 7.26
C ALA A 99 0.48 -1.23 6.93
N TRP A 100 0.62 -2.54 7.09
CA TRP A 100 -0.45 -3.51 6.87
C TRP A 100 -1.61 -3.30 7.86
N VAL A 101 -1.29 -3.14 9.15
CA VAL A 101 -2.29 -2.80 10.18
C VAL A 101 -2.99 -1.47 9.86
N TRP A 102 -2.23 -0.46 9.44
CA TRP A 102 -2.80 0.81 9.01
C TRP A 102 -3.74 0.65 7.82
N THR A 103 -3.33 -0.09 6.77
CA THR A 103 -4.20 -0.37 5.63
C THR A 103 -5.46 -1.12 6.05
N PHE A 104 -5.37 -2.06 6.98
CA PHE A 104 -6.53 -2.80 7.48
C PHE A 104 -7.57 -1.88 8.16
N PHE A 105 -7.15 -0.85 8.89
CA PHE A 105 -8.07 0.07 9.55
C PHE A 105 -8.58 1.21 8.66
N ARG A 106 -7.73 1.72 7.75
CA ARG A 106 -7.98 2.96 7.02
C ARG A 106 -8.30 2.78 5.55
N LEU A 107 -8.01 1.65 4.93
CA LEU A 107 -8.27 1.44 3.51
C LEU A 107 -9.76 1.09 3.32
N PRO A 108 -10.57 1.96 2.70
CA PRO A 108 -11.94 1.62 2.38
C PRO A 108 -11.98 0.63 1.22
N GLU A 109 -12.92 -0.31 1.27
CA GLU A 109 -13.18 -1.22 0.14
C GLU A 109 -13.99 -0.47 -0.92
N ILE A 110 -13.36 -0.20 -2.07
CA ILE A 110 -13.91 0.62 -3.17
C ILE A 110 -14.46 -0.26 -4.31
N LYS A 111 -14.23 -1.57 -4.28
CA LYS A 111 -14.56 -2.50 -5.36
C LYS A 111 -16.05 -2.45 -5.73
N GLY A 112 -16.31 -2.15 -7.01
CA GLY A 112 -17.65 -2.21 -7.60
C GLY A 112 -18.56 -1.01 -7.34
N ARG A 113 -18.02 0.13 -6.89
CA ARG A 113 -18.77 1.35 -6.61
C ARG A 113 -18.59 2.40 -7.72
N VAL A 114 -19.65 3.13 -8.04
CA VAL A 114 -19.61 4.24 -9.00
C VAL A 114 -18.98 5.47 -8.34
N PHE A 115 -18.27 6.31 -9.11
CA PHE A 115 -17.62 7.53 -8.57
C PHE A 115 -18.58 8.43 -7.79
N ALA A 116 -19.83 8.59 -8.25
CA ALA A 116 -20.85 9.36 -7.54
C ALA A 116 -21.25 8.76 -6.18
N GLU A 117 -21.23 7.42 -6.05
CA GLU A 117 -21.53 6.72 -4.80
C GLU A 117 -20.40 6.94 -3.78
N LEU A 118 -19.15 6.92 -4.26
CA LEU A 118 -17.97 7.16 -3.43
C LEU A 118 -17.95 8.60 -2.92
N ASP A 119 -18.22 9.58 -3.78
CA ASP A 119 -18.28 10.99 -3.38
C ASP A 119 -19.34 11.22 -2.27
N TYR A 120 -20.53 10.58 -2.37
CA TYR A 120 -21.56 10.63 -1.33
C TYR A 120 -21.11 9.98 -0.01
N LEU A 121 -20.39 8.85 -0.06
CA LEU A 121 -19.88 8.16 1.13
C LEU A 121 -18.76 8.96 1.82
N PHE A 122 -17.92 9.67 1.04
CA PHE A 122 -16.90 10.56 1.57
C PHE A 122 -17.51 11.82 2.21
N GLU A 123 -18.55 12.41 1.60
CA GLU A 123 -19.27 13.58 2.15
C GLU A 123 -19.92 13.24 3.50
N ASN A 124 -20.54 12.06 3.61
CA ASN A 124 -21.17 11.57 4.84
C ASN A 124 -20.19 11.04 5.90
N ARG A 125 -18.87 11.17 5.66
CA ARG A 125 -17.79 10.72 6.57
C ARG A 125 -17.98 9.30 7.09
N VAL A 126 -18.46 8.40 6.23
CA VAL A 126 -18.67 7.00 6.60
C VAL A 126 -17.30 6.39 6.98
N PRO A 127 -17.19 5.56 8.03
CA PRO A 127 -15.92 4.92 8.34
C PRO A 127 -15.53 3.97 7.20
N ALA A 128 -14.22 3.89 6.90
CA ALA A 128 -13.68 3.16 5.75
C ALA A 128 -14.20 1.71 5.62
N ARG A 129 -14.50 1.04 6.75
CA ARG A 129 -15.04 -0.33 6.78
C ARG A 129 -16.54 -0.45 6.49
N ALA A 130 -17.31 0.63 6.62
CA ALA A 130 -18.74 0.62 6.32
C ALA A 130 -19.03 0.98 4.85
N PHE A 131 -18.02 1.36 4.06
CA PHE A 131 -18.18 1.60 2.61
C PHE A 131 -18.74 0.39 1.86
N ALA A 132 -18.39 -0.83 2.30
CA ALA A 132 -18.92 -2.05 1.71
C ALA A 132 -20.41 -2.27 2.03
N SER A 133 -20.86 -1.95 3.26
CA SER A 133 -22.22 -2.22 3.74
C SER A 133 -23.22 -1.10 3.45
N THR A 134 -22.76 0.13 3.28
CA THR A 134 -23.65 1.27 3.02
C THR A 134 -24.11 1.24 1.56
N ARG A 135 -25.42 1.24 1.32
CA ARG A 135 -26.02 1.43 -0.01
C ARG A 135 -26.36 2.90 -0.19
N PRO A 136 -25.57 3.69 -0.94
CA PRO A 136 -25.91 5.06 -1.26
C PRO A 136 -27.12 5.08 -2.21
N GLN A 137 -28.21 5.71 -1.79
CA GLN A 137 -29.36 5.99 -2.65
C GLN A 137 -29.08 7.29 -3.41
N LEU A 138 -28.47 7.19 -4.59
CA LEU A 138 -28.23 8.35 -5.47
C LEU A 138 -29.48 8.81 -6.22
N PHE A 139 -30.47 7.91 -6.37
CA PHE A 139 -31.75 8.20 -7.00
C PHE A 139 -32.86 7.84 -6.01
N SER A 140 -33.46 8.84 -5.37
CA SER A 140 -34.84 8.67 -4.92
C SER A 140 -35.68 8.61 -6.17
N VAL A 141 -36.23 7.44 -6.50
CA VAL A 141 -37.40 7.40 -7.38
C VAL A 141 -38.47 8.21 -6.64
N ASN A 142 -38.74 9.42 -7.12
CA ASN A 142 -39.94 10.14 -6.70
C ASN A 142 -41.10 9.36 -7.31
N ASP A 143 -41.76 8.52 -6.50
CA ASP A 143 -43.06 7.91 -6.82
C ASP A 143 -44.19 8.98 -6.85
N GLN A 144 -43.90 10.18 -7.36
CA GLN A 144 -44.84 11.31 -7.43
C GLN A 144 -45.30 11.65 -8.86
N ASP A 145 -44.81 10.95 -9.89
CA ASP A 145 -45.22 11.19 -11.29
C ASP A 145 -46.10 10.06 -11.88
N THR A 146 -46.65 9.19 -11.03
CA THR A 146 -47.74 8.28 -11.40
C THR A 146 -48.99 8.63 -10.60
N ASP A 147 -49.72 9.64 -11.05
CA ASP A 147 -51.17 9.80 -10.91
C ASP A 147 -51.67 10.91 -11.88
#